data_AF-A0A0W1QG83-F1
#
_entry.id   AF-A0A0W1QG83-F1
#
_cell.length_a   1.000
_cell.length_b   1.000
_cell.length_c   1.000
_cell.angle_alpha   90.00
_cell.angle_beta   90.00
_cell.angle_gamma   90.00
#
_symmetry.space_group_name_H-M   'P 1'
#
loop_
_entity.id
_entity.type
_entity.pdbx_description
1 polymer ?
#
loop_
_entity_poly.entity_id
_entity_poly.type
_entity_poly.pdbx_seq_one_letter_code
_entity_poly.pdbx_strand_id
1 'polypeptide(L)'
;MDTILKTMDSSRIAAEALAFPPFVGPERESTPLNASPYVARLSHLREGSFLSNREAFVRQFVAAVDDFRTFGVRAVAALLGGSAIGPKPDPGDLDAVIFYESLFGTTPNIRGLRTYLKSCKAKRLDLRALPLDADPIVVLKTVSFFSMLYSKNEGSMTIVRGLVLVDCREEGDSASS
;
A
#
# COMPACT_ATOMS: atom_id res chain seq x y z
N MET A 1 15.42 -13.29 -12.25
CA MET A 1 14.35 -12.32 -11.94
C MET A 1 13.00 -13.03 -11.79
N ASP A 2 12.65 -13.93 -12.72
CA ASP A 2 11.42 -14.74 -12.69
C ASP A 2 11.16 -15.52 -11.39
N THR A 3 12.18 -16.16 -10.80
CA THR A 3 12.00 -16.94 -9.57
C THR A 3 11.57 -16.07 -8.39
N ILE A 4 12.12 -14.86 -8.27
CA ILE A 4 11.81 -13.93 -7.18
C ILE A 4 10.35 -13.46 -7.29
N LEU A 5 9.93 -13.04 -8.48
CA LEU A 5 8.55 -12.60 -8.73
C LEU A 5 7.55 -13.74 -8.49
N LYS A 6 7.85 -14.96 -8.95
CA LYS A 6 7.02 -16.15 -8.69
C LYS A 6 6.85 -16.45 -7.20
N THR A 7 7.92 -16.32 -6.41
CA THR A 7 7.86 -16.51 -4.95
C THR A 7 6.97 -15.45 -4.29
N MET A 8 7.10 -14.18 -4.68
CA MET A 8 6.28 -13.10 -4.13
C MET A 8 4.80 -13.27 -4.49
N ASP A 9 4.49 -13.66 -5.73
CA ASP A 9 3.10 -13.93 -6.16
C ASP A 9 2.49 -15.12 -5.41
N SER A 10 3.24 -16.21 -5.27
CA SER A 10 2.76 -17.40 -4.54
C SER A 10 2.45 -17.07 -3.07
N SER A 11 3.32 -16.27 -2.45
CA SER A 11 3.16 -15.84 -1.06
C SER A 11 1.99 -14.87 -0.90
N ARG A 12 1.77 -13.97 -1.86
CA ARG A 12 0.62 -13.07 -1.90
C ARG A 12 -0.70 -13.84 -1.97
N ILE A 13 -0.81 -14.83 -2.86
CA ILE A 13 -2.00 -15.67 -3.01
C ILE A 13 -2.30 -16.43 -1.71
N ALA A 14 -1.27 -17.05 -1.12
CA ALA A 14 -1.40 -17.74 0.16
C ALA A 14 -1.82 -16.80 1.30
N ALA A 15 -1.25 -15.59 1.34
CA ALA A 15 -1.60 -14.58 2.32
C ALA A 15 -3.05 -14.14 2.21
N GLU A 16 -3.57 -13.87 1.01
CA GLU A 16 -4.97 -13.49 0.80
C GLU A 16 -5.93 -14.58 1.27
N ALA A 17 -5.65 -15.84 0.95
CA ALA A 17 -6.44 -16.99 1.41
C ALA A 17 -6.47 -17.12 2.94
N LEU A 18 -5.42 -16.66 3.63
CA LEU A 18 -5.28 -16.66 5.09
C LEU A 18 -5.64 -15.32 5.73
N ALA A 19 -6.28 -14.40 4.99
CA ALA A 19 -6.64 -13.06 5.45
C ALA A 19 -5.44 -12.22 5.95
N PHE A 20 -4.32 -12.29 5.21
CA PHE A 20 -3.10 -11.51 5.41
C PHE A 20 -2.48 -11.65 6.81
N PRO A 21 -1.99 -12.84 7.20
CA PRO A 21 -1.21 -12.96 8.43
C PRO A 21 0.15 -12.23 8.29
N PRO A 22 0.85 -11.86 9.39
CA PRO A 22 2.21 -11.33 9.30
C PRO A 22 3.19 -12.29 8.61
N PHE A 23 3.02 -13.59 8.84
CA PHE A 23 3.78 -14.67 8.26
C PHE A 23 2.81 -15.75 7.73
N VAL A 24 2.99 -16.20 6.48
CA VAL A 24 2.20 -17.31 5.91
C VAL A 24 2.61 -18.65 6.52
N GLY A 25 3.91 -18.80 6.81
CA GLY A 25 4.51 -20.02 7.36
C GLY A 25 5.25 -19.77 8.68
N PRO A 26 6.07 -20.74 9.13
CA PRO A 26 6.89 -20.59 10.32
C PRO A 26 7.84 -19.38 10.23
N GLU A 27 8.02 -18.67 11.34
CA GLU A 27 8.92 -17.50 11.42
C GLU A 27 10.35 -17.83 10.94
N ARG A 28 10.87 -19.00 11.31
CA ARG A 28 12.24 -19.44 10.96
C ARG A 28 12.46 -19.66 9.46
N GLU A 29 11.38 -19.82 8.69
CA GLU A 29 11.40 -20.03 7.24
C GLU A 29 10.96 -18.76 6.49
N SER A 30 10.66 -17.69 7.24
CA SER A 30 10.19 -16.43 6.69
C SER A 30 11.36 -15.59 6.19
N THR A 31 11.12 -14.92 5.08
CA THR A 31 12.06 -14.08 4.33
C THR A 31 11.33 -12.83 3.84
N PRO A 32 12.06 -11.79 3.41
CA PRO A 32 11.42 -10.61 2.79
C PRO A 32 10.60 -10.91 1.53
N LEU A 33 10.72 -12.11 0.94
CA LEU A 33 9.99 -12.50 -0.28
C LEU A 33 8.66 -13.22 0.01
N ASN A 34 8.48 -13.79 1.21
CA ASN A 34 7.34 -14.63 1.55
C ASN A 34 6.59 -14.23 2.84
N ALA A 35 7.01 -13.17 3.50
CA ALA A 35 6.34 -12.58 4.66
C ALA A 35 5.82 -11.17 4.35
N SER A 36 5.04 -10.61 5.27
CA SER A 36 4.56 -9.23 5.18
C SER A 36 5.72 -8.22 5.10
N PRO A 37 5.62 -7.15 4.28
CA PRO A 37 4.49 -6.80 3.43
C PRO A 37 4.41 -7.63 2.14
N TYR A 38 3.21 -8.12 1.80
CA TYR A 38 2.97 -8.86 0.56
C TYR A 38 2.88 -7.90 -0.62
N VAL A 39 3.64 -8.17 -1.68
CA VAL A 39 3.75 -7.23 -2.81
C VAL A 39 2.67 -7.51 -3.86
N ALA A 40 1.95 -6.47 -4.25
CA ALA A 40 0.99 -6.49 -5.35
C ALA A 40 1.30 -5.37 -6.36
N ARG A 41 0.78 -5.49 -7.58
CA ARG A 41 0.78 -4.40 -8.56
C ARG A 41 -0.56 -3.70 -8.53
N LEU A 42 -0.58 -2.41 -8.85
CA LEU A 42 -1.83 -1.65 -8.98
C LEU A 42 -2.80 -2.27 -10.00
N SER A 43 -2.27 -2.90 -11.07
CA SER A 43 -3.08 -3.65 -12.04
C SER A 43 -3.88 -4.78 -11.40
N HIS A 44 -3.30 -5.54 -10.46
CA HIS A 44 -4.02 -6.62 -9.77
C HIS A 44 -5.23 -6.08 -8.97
N LEU A 45 -5.08 -4.88 -8.39
CA LEU A 45 -6.16 -4.20 -7.69
C LEU A 45 -7.23 -3.69 -8.67
N ARG A 46 -6.79 -3.08 -9.78
CA ARG A 46 -7.69 -2.54 -10.82
C ARG A 46 -8.52 -3.63 -11.51
N GLU A 47 -7.93 -4.81 -11.71
CA GLU A 47 -8.58 -6.00 -12.30
C GLU A 47 -9.45 -6.77 -11.30
N GLY A 48 -9.36 -6.45 -10.00
CA GLY A 48 -10.06 -7.19 -8.95
C GLY A 48 -9.50 -8.60 -8.68
N SER A 49 -8.30 -8.91 -9.18
CA SER A 49 -7.61 -10.19 -8.97
C SER A 49 -6.92 -10.29 -7.60
N PHE A 50 -6.97 -9.21 -6.81
CA PHE A 50 -6.42 -9.13 -5.46
C PHE A 50 -7.22 -8.17 -4.59
N LEU A 51 -7.39 -8.51 -3.30
CA LEU A 51 -8.26 -7.80 -2.34
C LEU A 51 -9.73 -7.73 -2.82
N SER A 52 -10.21 -8.79 -3.48
CA SER A 52 -11.56 -8.85 -4.06
C SER A 52 -12.67 -8.66 -3.02
N ASN A 53 -12.49 -9.21 -1.81
CA ASN A 53 -13.39 -9.00 -0.66
C ASN A 53 -13.41 -7.56 -0.11
N ARG A 54 -12.63 -6.66 -0.71
CA ARG A 54 -12.48 -5.24 -0.34
C ARG A 54 -12.74 -4.32 -1.55
N GLU A 55 -13.48 -4.80 -2.56
CA GLU A 55 -13.69 -4.11 -3.85
C GLU A 55 -14.02 -2.62 -3.71
N ALA A 56 -14.93 -2.25 -2.82
CA ALA A 56 -15.31 -0.85 -2.63
C ALA A 56 -14.13 0.04 -2.18
N PHE A 57 -13.30 -0.45 -1.26
CA PHE A 57 -12.08 0.25 -0.83
C PHE A 57 -11.05 0.29 -1.94
N VAL A 58 -10.82 -0.84 -2.60
CA VAL A 58 -9.85 -0.97 -3.69
C VAL A 58 -10.17 -0.01 -4.83
N ARG A 59 -11.44 0.07 -5.26
CA ARG A 59 -11.87 0.98 -6.32
C ARG A 59 -11.62 2.44 -5.95
N GLN A 60 -11.95 2.84 -4.72
CA GLN A 60 -11.71 4.22 -4.27
C GLN A 60 -10.22 4.51 -4.11
N PHE A 61 -9.43 3.53 -3.68
CA PHE A 61 -7.98 3.64 -3.55
C PHE A 61 -7.30 3.79 -4.91
N VAL A 62 -7.66 2.98 -5.90
CA VAL A 62 -7.15 3.07 -7.27
C VAL A 62 -7.45 4.45 -7.86
N ALA A 63 -8.71 4.92 -7.73
CA ALA A 63 -9.07 6.27 -8.17
C ALA A 63 -8.24 7.36 -7.44
N ALA A 64 -7.98 7.17 -6.14
CA ALA A 64 -7.16 8.10 -5.39
C ALA A 64 -5.70 8.11 -5.82
N VAL A 65 -5.14 6.96 -6.19
CA VAL A 65 -3.80 6.86 -6.77
C VAL A 65 -3.73 7.57 -8.12
N ASP A 66 -4.74 7.39 -8.99
CA ASP A 66 -4.80 8.05 -10.29
C ASP A 66 -4.89 9.58 -10.17
N ASP A 67 -5.62 10.08 -9.17
CA ASP A 67 -5.78 11.52 -8.91
C ASP A 67 -4.48 12.23 -8.48
N PHE A 68 -3.42 11.51 -8.05
CA PHE A 68 -2.15 12.13 -7.65
C PHE A 68 -1.55 12.99 -8.78
N ARG A 69 -1.70 12.55 -10.03
CA ARG A 69 -1.18 13.28 -11.21
C ARG A 69 -1.78 14.67 -11.36
N THR A 70 -3.03 14.87 -10.91
CA THR A 70 -3.70 16.18 -10.94
C THR A 70 -3.03 17.22 -10.01
N PHE A 71 -2.20 16.76 -9.07
CA PHE A 71 -1.45 17.60 -8.14
C PHE A 71 0.03 17.76 -8.50
N GLY A 72 0.45 17.33 -9.71
CA GLY A 72 1.86 17.43 -10.13
C GLY A 72 2.77 16.39 -9.46
N VAL A 73 2.20 15.28 -8.98
CA VAL A 73 2.95 14.18 -8.35
C VAL A 73 2.49 12.85 -8.93
N ARG A 74 3.31 11.80 -8.84
CA ARG A 74 2.88 10.43 -9.13
C ARG A 74 3.07 9.55 -7.91
N ALA A 75 2.10 8.69 -7.63
CA ALA A 75 2.28 7.62 -6.66
C ALA A 75 3.24 6.56 -7.24
N VAL A 76 4.21 6.15 -6.45
CA VAL A 76 5.23 5.15 -6.82
C VAL A 76 4.95 3.83 -6.12
N ALA A 77 4.59 3.90 -4.84
CA ALA A 77 4.20 2.75 -4.06
C ALA A 77 3.17 3.13 -3.00
N ALA A 78 2.47 2.14 -2.45
CA ALA A 78 1.61 2.34 -1.30
C ALA A 78 1.69 1.17 -0.33
N LEU A 79 1.79 1.46 0.96
CA LEU A 79 1.69 0.46 2.02
C LEU A 79 0.28 0.51 2.61
N LEU A 80 -0.48 -0.56 2.40
CA LEU A 80 -1.86 -0.74 2.85
C LEU A 80 -1.85 -1.60 4.11
N GLY A 81 -2.75 -1.29 5.04
CA GLY A 81 -2.88 -2.06 6.26
C GLY A 81 -4.14 -1.75 7.05
N GLY A 82 -4.04 -1.86 8.37
CA GLY A 82 -5.12 -1.53 9.27
C GLY A 82 -6.28 -2.51 9.18
N SER A 83 -7.50 -2.03 9.45
CA SER A 83 -8.64 -2.94 9.63
C SER A 83 -9.08 -3.66 8.35
N ALA A 84 -8.87 -3.03 7.18
CA ALA A 84 -9.19 -3.57 5.86
C ALA A 84 -8.30 -4.72 5.41
N ILE A 85 -7.06 -4.77 5.89
CA ILE A 85 -6.12 -5.87 5.67
C ILE A 85 -6.19 -6.79 6.90
N GLY A 86 -6.85 -7.94 6.75
CA GLY A 86 -7.11 -8.84 7.88
C GLY A 86 -8.47 -9.54 7.80
N PRO A 87 -8.79 -10.35 8.82
CA PRO A 87 -10.00 -11.18 8.84
C PRO A 87 -11.28 -10.44 9.20
N LYS A 88 -11.23 -9.14 9.54
CA LYS A 88 -12.41 -8.36 9.94
C LYS A 88 -13.42 -8.32 8.77
N PRO A 89 -14.65 -8.86 8.90
CA PRO A 89 -15.59 -8.94 7.76
C PRO A 89 -15.93 -7.56 7.18
N ASP A 90 -16.29 -6.62 8.07
CA ASP A 90 -16.69 -5.25 7.74
C ASP A 90 -15.69 -4.23 8.29
N PRO A 91 -14.59 -3.95 7.57
CA PRO A 91 -13.61 -2.97 8.01
C PRO A 91 -14.18 -1.54 7.96
N GLY A 92 -13.68 -0.71 8.88
CA GLY A 92 -14.17 0.67 9.02
C GLY A 92 -13.66 1.57 7.90
N ASP A 93 -12.38 1.43 7.60
CA ASP A 93 -11.60 2.18 6.63
C ASP A 93 -10.44 1.36 6.08
N LEU A 94 -9.88 1.83 4.96
CA LEU A 94 -8.60 1.41 4.43
C LEU A 94 -7.53 2.41 4.85
N ASP A 95 -6.60 1.96 5.68
CA ASP A 95 -5.39 2.70 6.03
C ASP A 95 -4.33 2.51 4.94
N ALA A 96 -3.77 3.61 4.44
CA ALA A 96 -2.63 3.53 3.53
C ALA A 96 -1.68 4.73 3.64
N VAL A 97 -0.39 4.46 3.50
CA VAL A 97 0.62 5.48 3.21
C VAL A 97 1.08 5.33 1.76
N ILE A 98 0.87 6.38 0.97
CA ILE A 98 1.23 6.48 -0.45
C ILE A 98 2.55 7.23 -0.55
N PHE A 99 3.53 6.58 -1.16
CA PHE A 99 4.83 7.11 -1.47
C PHE A 99 4.79 7.72 -2.87
N TYR A 100 5.13 8.99 -3.00
CA TYR A 100 5.02 9.72 -4.25
C TYR A 100 6.31 10.46 -4.60
N GLU A 101 6.42 10.86 -5.85
CA GLU A 101 7.46 11.78 -6.31
C GLU A 101 6.86 12.87 -7.18
N SER A 102 7.59 13.99 -7.29
CA SER A 102 7.20 15.11 -8.13
C SER A 102 7.27 14.73 -9.62
N LEU A 103 6.27 15.14 -10.41
CA LEU A 103 6.34 14.99 -11.86
C LEU A 103 7.36 15.99 -12.44
N PHE A 104 8.20 15.52 -13.35
CA PHE A 104 9.22 16.35 -13.98
C PHE A 104 8.62 17.60 -14.63
N GLY A 105 9.26 18.76 -14.41
CA GLY A 105 8.82 20.04 -14.97
C GLY A 105 7.54 20.61 -14.36
N THR A 106 7.03 20.03 -13.27
CA THR A 106 5.85 20.54 -12.55
C THR A 106 6.21 21.01 -11.15
N THR A 107 5.47 22.00 -10.64
CA THR A 107 5.52 22.37 -9.23
C THR A 107 4.37 21.65 -8.51
N PRO A 108 4.66 20.72 -7.57
CA PRO A 108 3.62 19.99 -6.85
C PRO A 108 2.64 20.90 -6.10
N ASN A 109 1.33 20.67 -6.27
CA ASN A 109 0.29 21.33 -5.51
C ASN A 109 0.05 20.61 -4.16
N ILE A 110 1.01 20.73 -3.24
CA ILE A 110 0.98 20.03 -1.94
C ILE A 110 -0.23 20.42 -1.09
N ARG A 111 -0.67 21.68 -1.14
CA ARG A 111 -1.87 22.13 -0.41
C ARG A 111 -3.14 21.48 -0.96
N GLY A 112 -3.25 21.39 -2.29
CA GLY A 112 -4.31 20.67 -2.98
C GLY A 112 -4.33 19.20 -2.59
N LEU A 113 -3.19 18.52 -2.70
CA LEU A 113 -3.03 17.12 -2.31
C LEU A 113 -3.45 16.89 -0.85
N ARG A 114 -3.01 17.73 0.09
CA ARG A 114 -3.42 17.60 1.50
C ARG A 114 -4.93 17.77 1.71
N THR A 115 -5.56 18.63 0.93
CA THR A 115 -7.02 18.85 1.00
C THR A 115 -7.76 17.65 0.42
N TYR A 116 -7.25 17.11 -0.68
CA TYR A 116 -7.74 15.90 -1.31
C TYR A 116 -7.67 14.68 -0.37
N LEU A 117 -6.52 14.41 0.24
CA LEU A 117 -6.37 13.29 1.18
C LEU A 117 -7.35 13.38 2.36
N LYS A 118 -7.63 14.59 2.86
CA LYS A 118 -8.66 14.79 3.89
C LYS A 118 -10.06 14.47 3.39
N SER A 119 -10.38 14.76 2.12
CA SER A 119 -11.69 14.44 1.54
C SER A 119 -11.87 12.95 1.30
N CYS A 120 -10.79 12.21 1.03
CA CYS A 120 -10.79 10.75 0.92
C CYS A 120 -11.30 10.05 2.20
N LYS A 121 -11.15 10.68 3.37
CA LYS A 121 -11.68 10.15 4.63
C LYS A 121 -13.21 9.98 4.63
N ALA A 122 -13.93 10.85 3.92
CA ALA A 122 -15.39 10.71 3.75
C ALA A 122 -15.76 9.46 2.95
N LYS A 123 -14.82 8.94 2.16
CA LYS A 123 -14.92 7.68 1.40
C LYS A 123 -14.32 6.48 2.17
N ARG A 124 -14.07 6.65 3.48
CA ARG A 124 -13.45 5.65 4.36
C ARG A 124 -12.04 5.24 3.92
N LEU A 125 -11.27 6.17 3.37
CA LEU A 125 -9.84 5.98 3.11
C LEU A 125 -9.03 6.89 4.05
N ASP A 126 -8.26 6.32 4.98
CA ASP A 126 -7.30 7.07 5.80
C ASP A 126 -5.95 7.09 5.06
N LEU A 127 -5.85 7.99 4.08
CA LEU A 127 -4.68 8.12 3.23
C LEU A 127 -3.68 9.12 3.79
N ARG A 128 -2.41 8.73 3.74
CA ARG A 128 -1.25 9.59 4.01
C ARG A 128 -0.37 9.62 2.78
N ALA A 129 0.30 10.74 2.52
CA ALA A 129 1.23 10.86 1.41
C ALA A 129 2.61 11.27 1.92
N LEU A 130 3.65 10.57 1.45
CA LEU A 130 5.04 10.85 1.78
C LEU A 130 5.87 11.00 0.50
N PRO A 131 6.64 12.09 0.35
CA PRO A 131 7.60 12.21 -0.74
C PRO A 131 8.70 11.14 -0.64
N LEU A 132 9.02 10.46 -1.74
CA LEU A 132 10.15 9.55 -1.88
C LEU A 132 11.45 10.26 -2.18
N ASP A 133 11.37 11.47 -2.73
CA ASP A 133 12.49 12.39 -2.94
C ASP A 133 12.92 13.10 -1.64
N ALA A 134 12.37 12.69 -0.48
CA ALA A 134 12.83 13.09 0.83
C ALA A 134 14.14 12.39 1.24
N ASP A 135 14.68 12.79 2.39
CA ASP A 135 15.82 12.10 3.00
C ASP A 135 15.54 10.60 3.16
N PRO A 136 16.41 9.71 2.64
CA PRO A 136 16.19 8.25 2.69
C PRO A 136 15.97 7.70 4.10
N ILE A 137 16.62 8.26 5.13
CA ILE A 137 16.42 7.83 6.53
C ILE A 137 15.01 8.17 6.99
N VAL A 138 14.45 9.29 6.55
CA VAL A 138 13.05 9.67 6.86
C VAL A 138 12.08 8.70 6.19
N VAL A 139 12.33 8.31 4.93
CA VAL A 139 11.49 7.34 4.21
C VAL A 139 11.53 5.98 4.90
N LEU A 140 12.72 5.46 5.21
CA LEU A 140 12.89 4.17 5.88
C LEU A 140 12.26 4.15 7.28
N LYS A 141 12.45 5.21 8.07
CA LYS A 141 11.81 5.37 9.38
C LYS A 141 10.29 5.40 9.24
N THR A 142 9.77 6.08 8.23
CA THR A 142 8.33 6.21 8.00
C THR A 142 7.70 4.88 7.60
N VAL A 143 8.30 4.15 6.66
CA VAL A 143 7.88 2.79 6.28
C VAL A 143 7.88 1.88 7.52
N SER A 144 8.94 1.93 8.33
CA SER A 144 9.06 1.12 9.55
C SER A 144 7.97 1.45 10.57
N PHE A 145 7.71 2.75 10.79
CA PHE A 145 6.68 3.24 11.70
C PHE A 145 5.28 2.79 11.26
N PHE A 146 4.91 3.02 10.00
CA PHE A 146 3.60 2.62 9.49
C PHE A 146 3.44 1.11 9.42
N SER A 147 4.52 0.37 9.17
CA SER A 147 4.47 -1.09 9.21
C SER A 147 4.07 -1.60 10.59
N MET A 148 4.64 -1.05 11.67
CA MET A 148 4.23 -1.40 13.03
C MET A 148 2.81 -0.92 13.35
N LEU A 149 2.48 0.33 13.00
CA LEU A 149 1.18 0.94 13.30
C LEU A 149 0.03 0.19 12.65
N TYR A 150 0.20 -0.24 11.40
CA TYR A 150 -0.84 -0.90 10.63
C TYR A 150 -0.93 -2.41 10.88
N SER A 151 0.10 -3.02 11.47
CA SER A 151 0.12 -4.47 11.74
C SER A 151 -0.43 -4.84 13.12
N LYS A 152 -0.68 -3.87 13.99
CA LYS A 152 -1.23 -4.10 15.34
C LYS A 152 -2.75 -3.95 15.40
N ASN A 153 -3.36 -4.51 16.44
CA ASN A 153 -4.73 -4.13 16.79
C ASN A 153 -4.78 -2.76 17.48
N GLU A 154 -5.90 -2.05 17.32
CA GLU A 154 -6.15 -0.82 18.09
C GLU A 154 -6.14 -1.13 19.59
N GLY A 155 -5.51 -0.27 20.39
CA GLY A 155 -5.35 -0.49 21.84
C GLY A 155 -4.40 -1.63 22.25
N SER A 156 -3.81 -2.37 21.30
CA SER A 156 -2.86 -3.44 21.56
C SER A 156 -1.48 -3.12 20.99
N MET A 157 -0.44 -3.69 21.61
CA MET A 157 0.93 -3.69 21.09
C MET A 157 1.26 -4.97 20.33
N THR A 158 0.31 -5.89 20.19
CA THR A 158 0.50 -7.17 19.50
C THR A 158 0.29 -7.00 18.00
N ILE A 159 1.25 -7.50 17.23
CA ILE A 159 1.18 -7.62 15.77
C ILE A 159 0.30 -8.82 15.42
N VAL A 160 -0.78 -8.59 14.68
CA VAL A 160 -1.80 -9.62 14.39
C VAL A 160 -2.16 -9.75 12.92
N ARG A 161 -1.71 -8.81 12.08
CA ARG A 161 -2.01 -8.76 10.65
C ARG A 161 -0.78 -8.35 9.87
N GLY A 162 -0.68 -8.86 8.66
CA GLY A 162 0.29 -8.43 7.67
C GLY A 162 -0.16 -7.17 6.96
N LEU A 163 0.61 -6.81 5.95
CA LEU A 163 0.47 -5.59 5.16
C LEU A 163 0.54 -5.94 3.68
N VAL A 164 0.07 -5.02 2.84
CA VAL A 164 0.23 -5.11 1.40
C VAL A 164 1.06 -3.92 0.92
N LEU A 165 2.14 -4.18 0.18
CA LEU A 165 2.89 -3.16 -0.53
C LEU A 165 2.48 -3.18 -2.01
N VAL A 166 1.84 -2.12 -2.47
CA VAL A 166 1.41 -1.98 -3.86
C VAL A 166 2.47 -1.20 -4.63
N ASP A 167 2.97 -1.78 -5.73
CA ASP A 167 3.69 -1.06 -6.77
C ASP A 167 2.68 -0.27 -7.61
N CYS A 168 2.75 1.05 -7.51
CA CYS A 168 1.82 1.97 -8.19
C CYS A 168 2.33 2.44 -9.55
N ARG A 169 3.53 2.04 -9.97
CA ARG A 169 4.08 2.41 -11.27
C ARG A 169 3.37 1.61 -12.36
N GLU A 170 2.96 2.28 -13.42
CA GLU A 170 2.45 1.62 -14.62
C GLU A 170 3.61 1.21 -15.55
N GLU A 171 3.41 0.16 -16.37
CA GLU A 171 4.40 -0.22 -17.40
C GLU A 171 4.53 0.93 -18.41
N GLY A 172 5.69 1.60 -18.42
CA GLY A 172 5.98 2.78 -19.26
C GLY A 172 6.52 3.98 -18.49
N ASP A 173 6.31 4.02 -17.17
CA ASP A 173 6.74 5.12 -16.29
C ASP A 173 8.25 5.09 -15.95
N SER A 174 8.98 4.09 -16.45
CA SER A 174 10.43 3.87 -16.22
C SER A 174 11.33 4.46 -17.32
N ALA A 175 10.76 5.01 -18.39
CA ALA A 175 11.51 5.46 -19.58
C ALA A 175 11.73 6.99 -19.65
N SER A 176 11.32 7.74 -18.62
CA SER A 176 11.32 9.21 -18.62
C SER A 176 12.10 9.84 -17.45
N SER A 177 12.96 9.09 -16.77
CA SER A 177 13.94 9.60 -15.80
C SER A 177 15.26 9.97 -16.47
#